data_AF-I7BC18-F1
#
_entry.id   AF-I7BC18-F1
#
_cell.length_a   1.000
_cell.length_b   1.000
_cell.length_c   1.000
_cell.angle_alpha   90.00
_cell.angle_beta   90.00
_cell.angle_gamma   90.00
#
_symmetry.space_group_name_H-M   'P 1'
#
loop_
_entity.id
_entity.type
_entity.pdbx_description
1 polymer ?
#
loop_
_entity_poly.entity_id
_entity_poly.type
_entity_poly.pdbx_seq_one_letter_code
_entity_poly.pdbx_strand_id
1 'polypeptide(L)'
;MERDFQIVSDEPVELLGENTAPGPMELLLAALNACMSVGYVTGAAARGIKIKSLEIEMDTDLDLGGFLGLDENLNPGVNEVRYNVKICADASQDQIEELHAHVMKTSPNFHNMARGIKVSPKLEII
;
A
#
# COMPACT_ATOMS: atom_id res chain seq x y z
N MET A 1 -9.86 14.16 -21.67
CA MET A 1 -8.62 14.84 -21.24
C MET A 1 -7.59 13.76 -21.03
N GLU A 2 -6.54 13.72 -21.84
CA GLU A 2 -5.37 12.88 -21.58
C GLU A 2 -4.68 13.39 -20.32
N ARG A 3 -4.25 12.47 -19.45
CA ARG A 3 -3.49 12.78 -18.24
C ARG A 3 -2.27 11.89 -18.24
N ASP A 4 -1.10 12.50 -18.26
CA ASP A 4 0.17 11.80 -18.23
C ASP A 4 0.79 11.92 -16.84
N PHE A 5 1.28 10.80 -16.32
CA PHE A 5 1.98 10.73 -15.05
C PHE A 5 3.28 9.94 -15.24
N GLN A 6 4.39 10.48 -14.74
CA GLN A 6 5.66 9.78 -14.69
C GLN A 6 5.88 9.27 -13.27
N ILE A 7 5.98 7.96 -13.11
CA ILE A 7 6.40 7.31 -11.86
C ILE A 7 7.78 6.73 -12.13
N VAL A 8 8.77 7.18 -11.36
CA VAL A 8 10.14 6.67 -11.42
C VAL A 8 10.28 5.63 -10.32
N SER A 9 10.96 4.52 -10.65
CA SER A 9 11.36 3.49 -9.70
C SER A 9 12.87 3.28 -9.84
N ASP A 10 13.51 2.96 -8.74
CA ASP A 10 14.90 2.50 -8.67
C ASP A 10 14.94 1.39 -7.61
N GLU A 11 16.13 1.03 -7.15
CA GLU A 11 16.35 0.21 -5.96
C GLU A 11 17.47 0.83 -5.10
N PRO A 12 17.59 0.45 -3.82
CA PRO A 12 18.77 0.75 -3.02
C PRO A 12 20.06 0.19 -3.64
N VAL A 13 21.22 0.74 -3.25
CA VAL A 13 22.53 0.30 -3.75
C VAL A 13 22.80 -1.16 -3.41
N GLU A 14 22.29 -1.61 -2.26
CA GLU A 14 22.34 -3.00 -1.78
C GLU A 14 21.63 -3.97 -2.74
N LEU A 15 20.68 -3.47 -3.54
CA LEU A 15 19.93 -4.20 -4.56
C LEU A 15 20.33 -3.78 -5.99
N LEU A 16 21.55 -3.28 -6.16
CA LEU A 16 22.15 -2.90 -7.43
C LEU A 16 21.47 -1.70 -8.14
N GLY A 17 20.67 -0.92 -7.41
CA GLY A 17 20.15 0.36 -7.90
C GLY A 17 21.07 1.54 -7.57
N GLU A 18 20.62 2.74 -7.90
CA GLU A 18 21.34 4.00 -7.65
C GLU A 18 20.78 4.79 -6.46
N ASN A 19 19.73 4.27 -5.81
CA ASN A 19 19.00 4.92 -4.72
C ASN A 19 18.50 6.34 -5.08
N THR A 20 18.06 6.52 -6.33
CA THR A 20 17.62 7.80 -6.91
C THR A 20 16.09 7.97 -6.91
N ALA A 21 15.35 6.88 -6.73
CA ALA A 21 13.89 6.85 -6.67
C ALA A 21 13.42 5.69 -5.78
N PRO A 22 12.12 5.62 -5.42
CA PRO A 22 11.62 4.54 -4.58
C PRO A 22 11.73 3.15 -5.24
N GLY A 23 11.94 2.15 -4.38
CA GLY A 23 11.84 0.73 -4.71
C GLY A 23 10.45 0.34 -5.23
N PRO A 24 10.31 -0.71 -6.05
CA PRO A 24 9.01 -1.26 -6.45
C PRO A 24 8.11 -1.62 -5.25
N MET A 25 8.71 -2.12 -4.17
CA MET A 25 7.99 -2.41 -2.92
C MET A 25 7.50 -1.14 -2.22
N GLU A 26 8.32 -0.08 -2.20
CA GLU A 26 7.92 1.21 -1.64
C GLU A 26 6.80 1.85 -2.47
N LEU A 27 6.86 1.75 -3.80
CA LEU A 27 5.80 2.19 -4.70
C LEU A 27 4.49 1.42 -4.48
N LEU A 28 4.58 0.10 -4.23
CA LEU A 28 3.41 -0.73 -3.90
C LEU A 28 2.76 -0.27 -2.59
N LEU A 29 3.55 -0.04 -1.54
CA LEU A 29 3.05 0.49 -0.26
C LEU A 29 2.50 1.92 -0.41
N ALA A 30 3.13 2.77 -1.22
CA ALA A 30 2.64 4.11 -1.52
C ALA A 30 1.29 4.07 -2.22
N ALA A 31 1.09 3.16 -3.17
CA ALA A 31 -0.20 2.96 -3.85
C ALA A 31 -1.28 2.43 -2.88
N LEU A 32 -0.91 1.59 -1.91
CA LEU A 32 -1.81 1.15 -0.85
C LEU A 32 -2.22 2.32 0.06
N ASN A 33 -1.25 3.10 0.54
CA ASN A 33 -1.47 4.31 1.34
C ASN A 33 -2.38 5.33 0.63
N ALA A 34 -2.12 5.58 -0.65
CA ALA A 34 -2.92 6.51 -1.45
C ALA A 34 -4.39 6.06 -1.53
N CYS A 35 -4.62 4.77 -1.80
CA CYS A 35 -5.96 4.20 -1.89
C CYS A 35 -6.71 4.30 -0.54
N MET A 36 -6.04 3.94 0.57
CA MET A 36 -6.62 4.06 1.90
C MET A 36 -6.92 5.52 2.26
N SER A 37 -6.03 6.46 1.92
CA SER A 37 -6.22 7.89 2.17
C SER A 37 -7.46 8.43 1.46
N VAL A 38 -7.68 8.04 0.19
CA VAL A 38 -8.93 8.36 -0.52
C VAL A 38 -10.15 7.76 0.18
N GLY A 39 -10.04 6.52 0.66
CA GLY A 39 -11.09 5.88 1.46
C GLY A 39 -11.46 6.66 2.73
N TYR A 40 -10.48 7.13 3.49
CA TYR A 40 -10.72 7.97 4.68
C TYR A 40 -11.38 9.29 4.33
N VAL A 41 -10.83 10.02 3.34
CA VAL A 41 -11.33 11.34 2.96
C VAL A 41 -12.76 11.25 2.43
N THR A 42 -13.04 10.29 1.54
CA THR A 42 -14.39 10.10 1.00
C THR A 42 -15.37 9.58 2.05
N GLY A 43 -14.94 8.64 2.89
CA GLY A 43 -15.75 8.09 3.97
C GLY A 43 -16.09 9.13 5.04
N ALA A 44 -15.16 10.02 5.39
CA ALA A 44 -15.38 11.13 6.31
C ALA A 44 -16.33 12.17 5.71
N ALA A 45 -16.11 12.56 4.45
CA ALA A 45 -16.98 13.51 3.75
C ALA A 45 -18.44 13.03 3.69
N ALA A 46 -18.66 11.74 3.40
CA ALA A 46 -20.00 11.14 3.40
C ALA A 46 -20.70 11.15 4.77
N ARG A 47 -19.93 11.26 5.86
CA ARG A 47 -20.41 11.30 7.25
C ARG A 47 -20.45 12.72 7.83
N GLY A 48 -20.09 13.74 7.04
CA GLY A 48 -19.98 15.12 7.52
C GLY A 48 -18.82 15.36 8.49
N ILE A 49 -17.81 14.49 8.50
CA ILE A 49 -16.61 14.62 9.34
C ILE A 49 -15.54 15.42 8.60
N LYS A 50 -14.99 16.44 9.25
CA LYS A 50 -13.87 17.24 8.74
C LYS A 50 -12.55 16.72 9.31
N ILE A 51 -11.77 16.07 8.45
CA ILE A 51 -10.38 15.69 8.74
C ILE A 51 -9.50 16.95 8.73
N LYS A 52 -8.74 17.15 9.82
CA LYS A 52 -7.70 18.18 9.95
C LYS A 52 -6.33 17.66 9.53
N SER A 53 -6.01 16.41 9.86
CA SER A 53 -4.81 15.72 9.41
C SER A 53 -5.07 14.22 9.27
N LEU A 54 -4.44 13.60 8.27
CA LEU A 54 -4.41 12.16 8.06
C LEU A 54 -3.01 11.79 7.59
N GLU A 55 -2.39 10.85 8.28
CA GLU A 55 -1.08 10.30 7.96
C GLU A 55 -1.18 8.77 8.07
N ILE A 56 -0.59 8.09 7.09
CA ILE A 56 -0.50 6.63 7.07
C ILE A 56 0.97 6.27 6.84
N GLU A 57 1.57 5.61 7.83
CA GLU A 57 2.92 5.07 7.75
C GLU A 57 2.80 3.57 7.51
N MET A 58 3.56 3.03 6.54
CA MET A 58 3.60 1.61 6.21
C MET A 58 5.04 1.12 6.15
N ASP A 59 5.25 -0.10 6.62
CA ASP A 59 6.54 -0.77 6.65
C ASP A 59 6.37 -2.27 6.40
N THR A 60 7.37 -2.90 5.81
CA THR A 60 7.37 -4.33 5.48
C THR A 60 8.80 -4.85 5.37
N ASP A 61 8.97 -6.15 5.56
CA ASP A 61 10.27 -6.82 5.38
C ASP A 61 10.20 -7.75 4.17
N LEU A 62 11.18 -7.60 3.28
CA LEU A 62 11.40 -8.50 2.14
C LEU A 62 12.62 -9.38 2.43
N ASP A 63 12.46 -10.70 2.33
CA ASP A 63 13.58 -11.62 2.45
C ASP A 63 14.31 -11.73 1.10
N LEU A 64 15.55 -11.23 1.05
CA LEU A 64 16.37 -11.23 -0.15
C LEU A 64 16.74 -12.65 -0.60
N GLY A 65 16.79 -13.63 0.30
CA GLY A 65 17.02 -15.02 -0.07
C GLY A 65 15.90 -15.58 -0.92
N GLY A 66 14.65 -15.24 -0.59
CA GLY A 66 13.48 -15.58 -1.41
C GLY A 66 13.46 -14.80 -2.73
N PHE A 67 13.62 -13.48 -2.66
CA PHE A 67 13.62 -12.60 -3.84
C PHE A 67 14.69 -12.99 -4.89
N LEU A 68 15.91 -13.33 -4.44
CA LEU A 68 17.02 -13.74 -5.32
C LEU A 68 16.99 -15.23 -5.69
N GLY A 69 16.02 -16.01 -5.19
CA GLY A 69 15.91 -17.44 -5.46
C GLY A 69 17.03 -18.29 -4.86
N LEU A 70 17.61 -17.86 -3.73
CA LEU A 70 18.71 -18.56 -3.04
C LEU A 70 18.21 -19.67 -2.10
N ASP A 71 16.95 -19.59 -1.65
CA ASP A 71 16.29 -20.62 -0.84
C ASP A 71 14.83 -20.76 -1.27
N GLU A 72 14.47 -21.96 -1.75
CA GLU A 72 13.12 -22.29 -2.23
C GLU A 72 12.07 -22.35 -1.11
N ASN A 73 12.49 -22.40 0.17
CA ASN A 73 11.58 -22.41 1.31
C ASN A 73 11.19 -21.01 1.78
N LEU A 74 11.85 -19.96 1.27
CA LEU A 74 11.55 -18.57 1.63
C LEU A 74 10.46 -18.00 0.72
N ASN A 75 9.56 -17.21 1.31
CA ASN A 75 8.59 -16.44 0.54
C ASN A 75 9.32 -15.31 -0.21
N PRO A 76 9.27 -15.25 -1.55
CA PRO A 76 9.89 -14.17 -2.31
C PRO A 76 9.13 -12.84 -2.21
N GLY A 77 7.90 -12.86 -1.70
CA GLY A 77 7.14 -11.66 -1.37
C GLY A 77 7.29 -11.28 0.12
N VAL A 78 6.35 -10.44 0.59
CA VAL A 78 6.32 -10.02 1.99
C VAL A 78 5.41 -10.92 2.81
N ASN A 79 5.77 -11.13 4.08
CA ASN A 79 4.98 -11.91 5.03
C ASN A 79 4.03 -11.03 5.86
N GLU A 80 4.41 -9.78 6.10
CA GLU A 80 3.66 -8.84 6.91
C GLU A 80 3.83 -7.42 6.38
N VAL A 81 2.72 -6.68 6.30
CA VAL A 81 2.73 -5.23 6.15
C VAL A 81 2.20 -4.63 7.44
N ARG A 82 3.03 -3.84 8.11
CA ARG A 82 2.69 -3.13 9.34
C ARG A 82 2.34 -1.70 8.97
N TYR A 83 1.31 -1.16 9.58
CA TYR A 83 0.91 0.22 9.29
C TYR A 83 0.28 0.92 10.48
N ASN A 84 0.42 2.24 10.49
CA ASN A 84 -0.13 3.12 11.53
C ASN A 84 -0.89 4.27 10.88
N VAL A 85 -2.15 4.46 11.28
CA VAL A 85 -3.00 5.56 10.81
C VAL A 85 -3.14 6.60 11.91
N LYS A 86 -2.59 7.79 11.69
CA LYS A 86 -2.73 8.94 12.59
C LYS A 86 -3.76 9.90 11.99
N ILE A 87 -4.88 10.09 12.68
CA ILE A 87 -5.98 10.94 12.19
C ILE A 87 -6.42 11.95 13.26
N CYS A 88 -6.56 13.21 12.84
CA CYS A 88 -7.18 14.27 13.64
C CYS A 88 -8.40 14.79 12.89
N ALA A 89 -9.58 14.74 13.51
CA ALA A 89 -10.83 15.22 12.92
C ALA A 89 -11.78 15.77 14.01
N ASP A 90 -12.87 16.40 13.59
CA ASP A 90 -13.95 16.89 14.47
C ASP A 90 -15.03 15.83 14.72
N ALA A 91 -14.62 14.62 15.11
CA ALA A 91 -15.50 13.49 15.38
C ALA A 91 -15.15 12.82 16.71
N SER A 92 -16.09 12.07 17.29
CA SER A 92 -15.80 11.22 18.45
C SER A 92 -14.87 10.07 18.09
N GLN A 93 -14.24 9.46 19.09
CA GLN A 93 -13.42 8.27 18.89
C GLN A 93 -14.20 7.15 18.18
N ASP A 94 -15.43 6.85 18.64
CA ASP A 94 -16.29 5.82 18.04
C ASP A 94 -16.55 6.08 16.54
N GLN A 95 -16.82 7.34 16.16
CA GLN A 95 -17.02 7.70 14.75
C GLN A 95 -15.77 7.50 13.89
N ILE A 96 -14.59 7.73 14.46
CA ILE A 96 -13.31 7.48 13.79
C ILE A 96 -13.03 5.98 13.66
N GLU A 97 -13.33 5.19 14.69
CA GLU A 97 -13.20 3.73 14.65
C GLU A 97 -14.15 3.11 13.62
N GLU A 98 -15.39 3.59 13.54
CA GLU A 98 -16.35 3.19 12.51
C GLU A 98 -15.88 3.56 11.10
N LEU A 99 -15.30 4.76 10.93
CA LEU A 99 -14.70 5.18 9.66
C LEU A 99 -13.52 4.27 9.28
N HIS A 100 -12.63 3.97 10.22
CA HIS A 100 -11.51 3.07 10.01
C HIS A 100 -11.97 1.67 9.58
N ALA A 101 -12.92 1.07 10.32
CA ALA A 101 -13.49 -0.22 9.98
C ALA A 101 -14.16 -0.22 8.60
N HIS A 102 -14.81 0.89 8.23
CA HIS A 102 -15.38 1.05 6.90
C HIS A 102 -14.30 1.04 5.81
N VAL A 103 -13.19 1.79 5.98
CA VAL A 103 -12.08 1.82 5.02
C VAL A 103 -11.45 0.43 4.88
N MET A 104 -11.27 -0.31 5.97
CA MET A 104 -10.73 -1.69 5.92
C MET A 104 -11.64 -2.64 5.15
N LYS A 105 -12.95 -2.37 5.13
CA LYS A 105 -13.94 -3.17 4.42
C LYS A 105 -14.11 -2.79 2.94
N THR A 106 -13.72 -1.57 2.54
CA THR A 106 -14.07 -1.04 1.22
C THR A 106 -12.89 -0.60 0.38
N SER A 107 -11.72 -0.37 0.96
CA SER A 107 -10.50 0.00 0.23
C SER A 107 -10.08 -1.16 -0.70
N PRO A 108 -10.09 -0.95 -2.03
CA PRO A 108 -9.72 -2.00 -2.98
C PRO A 108 -8.29 -2.50 -2.77
N ASN A 109 -7.32 -1.58 -2.59
CA ASN A 109 -5.92 -1.99 -2.44
C ASN A 109 -5.67 -2.68 -1.11
N PHE A 110 -6.35 -2.29 -0.03
CA PHE A 110 -6.28 -3.02 1.24
C PHE A 110 -6.80 -4.45 1.05
N HIS A 111 -7.95 -4.61 0.39
CA HIS A 111 -8.51 -5.92 0.08
C HIS A 111 -7.63 -6.77 -0.82
N ASN A 112 -6.99 -6.15 -1.81
CA ASN A 112 -6.04 -6.78 -2.71
C ASN A 112 -4.82 -7.31 -1.94
N MET A 113 -4.31 -6.55 -0.97
CA MET A 113 -3.15 -6.96 -0.18
C MET A 113 -3.50 -8.00 0.90
N ALA A 114 -4.67 -7.86 1.53
CA ALA A 114 -5.09 -8.71 2.65
C ALA A 114 -5.64 -10.09 2.22
N ARG A 115 -5.72 -10.38 0.92
CA ARG A 115 -6.33 -11.61 0.39
C ARG A 115 -5.55 -12.14 -0.80
N GLY A 116 -5.58 -13.46 -1.00
CA GLY A 116 -5.03 -14.07 -2.20
C GLY A 116 -5.75 -13.61 -3.46
N ILE A 117 -5.06 -12.86 -4.32
CA ILE A 117 -5.54 -12.52 -5.66
C ILE A 117 -5.03 -13.58 -6.64
N LYS A 118 -5.93 -14.12 -7.47
CA LYS A 118 -5.50 -15.00 -8.56
C LYS A 118 -4.81 -14.18 -9.66
N VAL A 119 -3.52 -14.42 -9.84
CA VAL A 119 -2.74 -13.92 -10.98
C VAL A 119 -2.58 -15.04 -12.00
N SER A 120 -2.92 -14.79 -13.27
CA SER A 120 -2.90 -15.81 -14.33
C SER A 120 -1.83 -15.46 -15.38
N PRO A 121 -0.57 -15.87 -15.20
CA PRO A 121 0.50 -15.56 -16.14
C PRO A 121 0.37 -16.36 -17.44
N LYS A 122 0.75 -15.76 -18.56
CA LYS A 122 0.90 -16.42 -19.87
C LYS A 122 2.22 -15.99 -20.50
N LEU A 123 3.05 -16.95 -20.86
CA LEU A 123 4.26 -16.75 -21.65
C LEU A 123 4.04 -17.32 -23.05
N GLU A 124 4.32 -16.53 -24.07
CA GLU A 124 4.37 -16.97 -25.46
C GLU A 124 5.80 -16.76 -25.99
N ILE A 125 6.38 -17.80 -26.57
CA ILE A 125 7.70 -17.75 -27.21
C ILE A 125 7.48 -17.86 -28.71
N ILE A 126 7.98 -16.87 -29.47
CA ILE A 126 7.88 -16.76 -30.92
C ILE A 126 9.20 -17.11 -31.61
#